data_AF-A0ABD3MAN7-F1
#
_entry.id   AF-A0ABD3MAN7-F1
#
_cell.length_a   1.000
_cell.length_b   1.000
_cell.length_c   1.000
_cell.angle_alpha   90.00
_cell.angle_beta   90.00
_cell.angle_gamma   90.00
#
_symmetry.space_group_name_H-M   'P 1'
#
loop_
_entity.id
_entity.type
_entity.pdbx_description
1 polymer ?
#
loop_
_entity_poly.entity_id
_entity_poly.type
_entity_poly.pdbx_seq_one_letter_code
_entity_poly.pdbx_strand_id
1 'polypeptide(L)'
;MKCIVTILLSAPSCILLLLLDSTAHAFASATGSIAFSHHRPTLSSSSSSLYSSEVAAAATTTESCSDAAIQIDPKEAVKLFGRLAEKYIMLDASAGMCCYSACSDCEYREPGGGYRMADQSSARPKWIPCYEHREFKSQGKEHITKWSSTIFDGVLFVTKDEFVEKMRQMEFVPPLGGPYLAASAAAIEDETAAAALFDILAGEKEKLTRHRMGKEMKAIANGEEGITWAMFSAALGIK
;
A
#
# COMPACT_ATOMS: atom_id res chain seq x y z
N MET A 1 -23.84 18.06 -47.48
CA MET A 1 -23.31 19.42 -47.32
C MET A 1 -22.40 19.41 -46.10
N LYS A 2 -21.14 19.82 -46.29
CA LYS A 2 -20.04 19.76 -45.33
C LYS A 2 -20.01 21.05 -44.51
N CYS A 3 -19.73 20.98 -43.21
CA CYS A 3 -19.06 22.05 -42.48
C CYS A 3 -18.08 21.41 -41.48
N ILE A 4 -16.81 21.43 -41.88
CA ILE A 4 -15.64 21.12 -41.06
C ILE A 4 -15.18 22.46 -40.49
N VAL A 5 -15.11 22.57 -39.16
CA VAL A 5 -14.46 23.72 -38.51
C VAL A 5 -13.06 23.28 -38.08
N THR A 6 -12.09 23.70 -38.88
CA THR A 6 -10.66 23.64 -38.60
C THR A 6 -10.29 24.89 -37.82
N ILE A 7 -9.78 24.75 -36.59
CA ILE A 7 -9.09 25.84 -35.89
C ILE A 7 -7.59 25.56 -35.96
N LEU A 8 -6.93 26.29 -36.85
CA LEU A 8 -5.49 26.50 -36.92
C LEU A 8 -5.10 27.52 -35.85
N LEU A 9 -4.20 27.16 -34.94
CA LEU A 9 -3.42 28.12 -34.18
C LEU A 9 -1.94 27.81 -34.37
N SER A 10 -1.26 28.81 -34.92
CA SER A 10 0.12 28.81 -35.38
C SER A 10 1.05 29.52 -34.39
N ALA A 11 2.27 28.97 -34.29
CA ALA A 11 3.55 29.65 -34.04
C ALA A 11 3.88 30.14 -32.60
N PRO A 12 5.15 30.47 -32.28
CA PRO A 12 6.42 29.88 -32.73
C PRO A 12 7.40 29.57 -31.57
N SER A 13 8.49 28.91 -31.96
CA SER A 13 9.75 28.64 -31.27
C SER A 13 10.29 29.76 -30.37
N CYS A 14 10.74 29.38 -29.16
CA CYS A 14 11.82 30.05 -28.43
C CYS A 14 12.70 28.98 -27.78
N ILE A 15 13.73 28.55 -28.51
CA ILE A 15 14.86 27.78 -27.99
C ILE A 15 15.72 28.78 -27.21
N LEU A 16 15.75 28.66 -25.88
CA LEU A 16 16.71 29.37 -25.04
C LEU A 16 17.82 28.39 -24.65
N LEU A 17 18.93 28.46 -25.37
CA LEU A 17 20.21 27.86 -25.01
C LEU A 17 20.82 28.71 -23.88
N LEU A 18 20.94 28.15 -22.68
CA LEU A 18 21.84 28.67 -21.65
C LEU A 18 23.00 27.69 -21.48
N LEU A 19 24.09 28.02 -22.17
CA LEU A 19 25.46 27.64 -21.80
C LEU A 19 25.88 28.56 -20.66
N LEU A 20 26.36 28.01 -19.54
CA LEU A 20 27.24 28.71 -18.60
C LEU A 20 28.09 27.71 -17.81
N ASP A 21 29.28 28.19 -17.52
CA ASP A 21 30.53 27.46 -17.33
C ASP A 21 30.69 26.64 -16.05
N SER A 22 31.54 25.61 -16.21
CA SER A 22 32.50 25.09 -15.25
C SER A 22 32.90 26.05 -14.13
N THR A 23 32.79 25.61 -12.89
CA THR A 23 33.89 25.76 -11.91
C THR A 23 33.88 24.60 -10.93
N ALA A 24 34.99 23.87 -10.92
CA ALA A 24 35.31 22.84 -9.94
C ALA A 24 35.75 23.48 -8.62
N HIS A 25 35.23 23.00 -7.50
CA HIS A 25 35.93 23.08 -6.22
C HIS A 25 35.90 21.72 -5.51
N ALA A 26 37.10 21.16 -5.40
CA ALA A 26 37.47 20.09 -4.49
C ALA A 26 37.60 20.63 -3.04
N PHE A 27 37.86 19.70 -2.11
CA PHE A 27 38.00 19.78 -0.63
C PHE A 27 36.71 19.42 0.14
N ALA A 28 36.71 18.51 1.12
CA ALA A 28 37.73 17.65 1.70
C ALA A 28 37.02 16.55 2.53
N SER A 29 37.61 15.36 2.56
CA SER A 29 37.30 14.32 3.55
C SER A 29 37.65 14.78 4.96
N ALA A 30 36.71 14.63 5.89
CA ALA A 30 37.01 14.55 7.32
C ALA A 30 36.58 13.17 7.83
N THR A 31 37.58 12.31 7.96
CA THR A 31 37.52 11.05 8.73
C THR A 31 37.36 11.40 10.21
N GLY A 32 36.18 11.16 10.77
CA GLY A 32 35.91 11.23 12.20
C GLY A 32 35.57 9.85 12.72
N SER A 33 36.58 9.03 12.95
CA SER A 33 36.47 7.74 13.62
C SER A 33 36.40 8.00 15.13
N ILE A 34 35.25 7.73 15.76
CA ILE A 34 35.14 7.67 17.22
C ILE A 34 34.58 6.30 17.58
N ALA A 35 35.49 5.38 17.88
CA ALA A 35 35.19 4.18 18.63
C ALA A 35 35.14 4.55 20.11
N PHE A 36 34.07 4.21 20.81
CA PHE A 36 34.12 4.09 22.27
C PHE A 36 33.38 2.85 22.74
N SER A 37 34.04 2.24 23.71
CA SER A 37 33.98 0.85 24.13
C SER A 37 32.75 0.49 24.94
N HIS A 38 32.43 -0.80 24.89
CA HIS A 38 31.60 -1.56 25.82
C HIS A 38 31.78 -1.17 27.28
N HIS A 39 30.65 -1.02 28.00
CA HIS A 39 30.53 -1.55 29.36
C HIS A 39 29.08 -1.95 29.67
N ARG A 40 28.92 -3.27 29.85
CA ARG A 40 27.76 -3.94 30.43
C ARG A 40 28.02 -4.08 31.93
N PRO A 41 27.14 -3.60 32.82
CA PRO A 41 27.11 -4.08 34.19
C PRO A 41 26.06 -5.19 34.33
N THR A 42 26.52 -6.24 34.98
CA THR A 42 25.82 -7.43 35.42
C THR A 42 24.84 -7.17 36.55
N LEU A 43 23.85 -8.06 36.63
CA LEU A 43 22.89 -8.27 37.72
C LEU A 43 23.49 -8.15 39.13
N SER A 44 22.71 -7.58 40.05
CA SER A 44 22.78 -7.89 41.48
C SER A 44 21.38 -8.12 42.03
N SER A 45 21.29 -9.16 42.83
CA SER A 45 20.10 -9.82 43.36
C SER A 45 19.75 -9.33 44.77
N SER A 46 18.58 -9.76 45.23
CA SER A 46 18.08 -9.83 46.63
C SER A 46 17.51 -8.51 47.19
N SER A 47 16.40 -8.45 47.93
CA SER A 47 15.68 -9.47 48.70
C SER A 47 14.20 -9.10 48.90
N SER A 48 13.40 -10.15 48.97
CA SER A 48 12.20 -10.40 49.78
C SER A 48 11.68 -9.28 50.71
N SER A 49 10.39 -8.96 50.58
CA SER A 49 9.58 -8.51 51.70
C SER A 49 8.16 -9.05 51.52
N LEU A 50 7.77 -9.92 52.45
CA LEU A 50 6.44 -10.50 52.60
C LEU A 50 5.53 -9.46 53.25
N TYR A 51 4.44 -9.11 52.58
CA TYR A 51 3.25 -8.59 53.25
C TYR A 51 2.01 -9.26 52.65
N SER A 52 1.46 -10.20 53.41
CA SER A 52 0.08 -10.64 53.28
C SER A 52 -0.84 -9.57 53.84
N SER A 53 -1.88 -9.20 53.09
CA SER A 53 -3.18 -8.88 53.67
C SER A 53 -4.26 -9.25 52.66
N GLU A 54 -5.19 -10.05 53.14
CA GLU A 54 -6.35 -10.57 52.43
C GLU A 54 -7.40 -9.49 52.13
N VAL A 55 -8.44 -9.95 51.41
CA VAL A 55 -9.76 -9.39 51.12
C VAL A 55 -9.92 -8.37 49.98
N ALA A 56 -10.34 -8.87 48.81
CA ALA A 56 -11.69 -8.60 48.29
C ALA A 56 -11.94 -9.45 47.03
N ALA A 57 -12.89 -10.39 47.15
CA ALA A 57 -13.47 -11.08 46.02
C ALA A 57 -14.27 -10.09 45.18
N ALA A 58 -13.76 -9.75 44.01
CA ALA A 58 -14.53 -9.18 42.92
C ALA A 58 -14.45 -10.17 41.76
N ALA A 59 -15.61 -10.74 41.41
CA ALA A 59 -15.80 -11.63 40.28
C ALA A 59 -15.31 -10.93 39.01
N THR A 60 -14.06 -11.21 38.63
CA THR A 60 -13.57 -10.93 37.29
C THR A 60 -14.15 -12.04 36.43
N THR A 61 -15.32 -11.77 35.86
CA THR A 61 -15.78 -12.49 34.68
C THR A 61 -14.67 -12.33 33.65
N THR A 62 -13.81 -13.34 33.62
CA THR A 62 -12.80 -13.48 32.59
C THR A 62 -13.61 -13.93 31.39
N GLU A 63 -14.15 -12.95 30.65
CA GLU A 63 -14.46 -13.17 29.25
C GLU A 63 -13.11 -13.49 28.62
N SER A 64 -12.81 -14.79 28.64
CA SER A 64 -11.90 -15.40 27.70
C SER A 64 -12.53 -15.11 26.34
N CYS A 65 -12.15 -13.97 25.77
CA CYS A 65 -12.26 -13.72 24.36
C CYS A 65 -11.32 -14.76 23.74
N SER A 66 -11.85 -15.97 23.57
CA SER A 66 -11.24 -16.95 22.70
C SER A 66 -11.15 -16.25 21.36
N ASP A 67 -9.94 -15.81 21.03
CA ASP A 67 -9.50 -15.46 19.68
C ASP A 67 -9.69 -16.71 18.84
N ALA A 68 -10.95 -16.99 18.51
CA ALA A 68 -11.32 -17.90 17.46
C ALA A 68 -10.82 -17.20 16.21
N ALA A 69 -9.56 -17.50 15.86
CA ALA A 69 -8.92 -16.98 14.67
C ALA A 69 -9.91 -17.11 13.52
N ILE A 70 -10.45 -15.99 13.07
CA ILE A 70 -11.50 -15.95 12.05
C ILE A 70 -10.88 -16.60 10.81
N GLN A 71 -11.31 -17.83 10.51
CA GLN A 71 -10.83 -18.55 9.34
C GLN A 71 -11.56 -18.00 8.13
N ILE A 72 -10.89 -17.09 7.40
CA ILE A 72 -11.41 -16.51 6.17
C ILE A 72 -11.20 -17.52 5.03
N ASP A 73 -12.28 -17.84 4.31
CA ASP A 73 -12.17 -18.65 3.08
C ASP A 73 -11.33 -17.90 2.03
N PRO A 74 -10.27 -18.51 1.47
CA PRO A 74 -9.52 -17.97 0.34
C PRO A 74 -10.39 -17.43 -0.81
N LYS A 75 -11.56 -18.02 -1.06
CA LYS A 75 -12.51 -17.57 -2.09
C LYS A 75 -13.15 -16.23 -1.75
N GLU A 76 -13.51 -15.98 -0.49
CA GLU A 76 -14.06 -14.69 -0.09
C GLU A 76 -12.97 -13.62 -0.14
N ALA A 77 -11.76 -13.95 0.29
CA ALA A 77 -10.63 -13.02 0.21
C ALA A 77 -10.29 -12.63 -1.23
N VAL A 78 -10.31 -13.57 -2.19
CA VAL A 78 -10.03 -13.21 -3.58
C VAL A 78 -11.13 -12.34 -4.20
N LYS A 79 -12.39 -12.46 -3.75
CA LYS A 79 -13.47 -11.52 -4.10
C LYS A 79 -13.13 -10.11 -3.62
N LEU A 80 -12.67 -9.94 -2.38
CA LEU A 80 -12.25 -8.62 -1.87
C LEU A 80 -11.04 -8.09 -2.64
N PHE A 81 -10.03 -8.93 -2.86
CA PHE A 81 -8.83 -8.55 -3.60
C PHE A 81 -9.16 -8.11 -5.02
N GLY A 82 -10.00 -8.84 -5.76
CA GLY A 82 -10.41 -8.47 -7.12
C GLY A 82 -11.22 -7.16 -7.21
N ARG A 83 -11.84 -6.74 -6.11
CA ARG A 83 -12.56 -5.47 -6.02
C ARG A 83 -11.64 -4.29 -5.73
N LEU A 84 -10.57 -4.50 -4.98
CA LEU A 84 -9.60 -3.46 -4.64
C LEU A 84 -8.46 -3.35 -5.66
N ALA A 85 -8.05 -4.47 -6.25
CA ALA A 85 -6.90 -4.51 -7.12
C ALA A 85 -7.13 -3.75 -8.42
N GLU A 86 -6.01 -3.25 -8.95
CA GLU A 86 -5.92 -2.44 -10.16
C GLU A 86 -4.88 -3.02 -11.11
N LYS A 87 -5.04 -2.72 -12.40
CA LYS A 87 -4.13 -3.16 -13.46
C LYS A 87 -2.86 -2.33 -13.54
N TYR A 88 -2.88 -1.13 -12.99
CA TYR A 88 -1.84 -0.13 -13.09
C TYR A 88 -1.46 0.39 -11.70
N ILE A 89 -0.19 0.71 -11.53
CA ILE A 89 0.35 1.27 -10.31
C ILE A 89 1.54 2.19 -10.61
N MET A 90 1.64 3.30 -9.90
CA MET A 90 2.76 4.25 -9.93
C MET A 90 3.67 3.99 -8.74
N LEU A 91 4.94 3.76 -9.03
CA LEU A 91 5.96 3.33 -8.08
C LEU A 91 6.86 4.50 -7.67
N ASP A 92 7.78 4.92 -8.52
CA ASP A 92 8.79 5.94 -8.17
C ASP A 92 8.99 6.91 -9.34
N ALA A 93 8.75 8.20 -9.09
CA ALA A 93 8.92 9.25 -10.10
C ALA A 93 10.37 9.37 -10.63
N SER A 94 11.34 8.96 -9.82
CA SER A 94 12.77 8.99 -10.13
C SER A 94 13.25 7.79 -10.93
N ALA A 95 12.40 6.78 -11.13
CA ALA A 95 12.75 5.55 -11.81
C ALA A 95 12.52 5.61 -13.32
N GLY A 96 12.99 4.58 -14.03
CA GLY A 96 12.95 4.53 -15.48
C GLY A 96 11.61 4.07 -16.04
N MET A 97 11.29 4.57 -17.23
CA MET A 97 10.15 4.10 -18.04
C MET A 97 10.54 3.01 -19.07
N CYS A 98 11.82 2.92 -19.43
CA CYS A 98 12.32 2.21 -20.62
C CYS A 98 12.80 0.78 -20.35
N CYS A 99 12.69 0.29 -19.11
CA CYS A 99 13.45 -0.89 -18.66
C CYS A 99 13.04 -2.23 -19.31
N TYR A 100 12.08 -2.24 -20.24
CA TYR A 100 11.78 -3.39 -21.09
C TYR A 100 12.90 -3.70 -22.12
N SER A 101 13.80 -2.75 -22.39
CA SER A 101 14.76 -2.83 -23.51
C SER A 101 16.14 -3.40 -23.16
N ALA A 102 16.33 -3.91 -21.94
CA ALA A 102 17.56 -4.58 -21.48
C ALA A 102 18.89 -3.85 -21.77
N CYS A 103 18.92 -2.52 -21.74
CA CYS A 103 20.13 -1.74 -22.03
C CYS A 103 21.26 -2.10 -21.03
N SER A 104 22.49 -2.24 -21.54
CA SER A 104 23.68 -2.61 -20.75
C SER A 104 23.97 -1.61 -19.63
N ASP A 105 23.83 -0.32 -19.94
CA ASP A 105 24.26 0.81 -19.09
C ASP A 105 23.08 1.66 -18.61
N CYS A 106 21.96 1.01 -18.27
CA CYS A 106 20.79 1.71 -17.76
C CYS A 106 21.00 2.15 -16.30
N GLU A 107 20.90 3.45 -16.02
CA GLU A 107 21.01 4.03 -14.67
C GLU A 107 19.92 3.52 -13.69
N TYR A 108 18.83 2.99 -14.22
CA TYR A 108 17.72 2.42 -13.45
C TYR A 108 17.90 0.92 -13.18
N ARG A 109 18.98 0.31 -13.66
CA ARG A 109 19.31 -1.09 -13.38
C ARG A 109 19.81 -1.24 -11.95
N GLU A 110 19.28 -2.21 -11.23
CA GLU A 110 19.73 -2.47 -9.86
C GLU A 110 21.01 -3.32 -9.83
N PRO A 111 21.90 -3.12 -8.81
CA PRO A 111 23.13 -3.89 -8.69
C PRO A 111 22.94 -5.42 -8.62
N GLY A 112 21.80 -5.88 -8.09
CA GLY A 112 21.43 -7.29 -7.99
C GLY A 112 20.77 -7.88 -9.25
N GLY A 113 20.66 -7.09 -10.32
CA GLY A 113 19.78 -7.40 -11.45
C GLY A 113 18.35 -6.88 -11.23
N GLY A 114 17.60 -6.70 -12.32
CA GLY A 114 16.30 -6.03 -12.29
C GLY A 114 16.40 -4.53 -12.58
N TYR A 115 15.25 -3.85 -12.49
CA TYR A 115 15.09 -2.46 -12.87
C TYR A 115 14.14 -1.72 -11.93
N ARG A 116 14.51 -0.50 -11.57
CA ARG A 116 13.60 0.46 -10.96
C ARG A 116 12.63 0.96 -12.03
N MET A 117 11.35 0.75 -11.79
CA MET A 117 10.27 1.13 -12.70
C MET A 117 9.52 2.31 -12.12
N ALA A 118 9.20 3.31 -12.95
CA ALA A 118 8.35 4.40 -12.49
C ALA A 118 6.90 3.99 -12.34
N ASP A 119 6.43 3.09 -13.20
CA ASP A 119 5.11 2.49 -13.12
C ASP A 119 5.12 1.05 -13.60
N GLN A 120 4.04 0.33 -13.31
CA GLN A 120 3.81 -1.01 -13.83
C GLN A 120 2.36 -1.15 -14.29
N SER A 121 2.17 -1.92 -15.36
CA SER A 121 0.86 -2.31 -15.84
C SER A 121 0.79 -3.82 -16.06
N SER A 122 -0.42 -4.36 -16.02
CA SER A 122 -0.67 -5.80 -16.17
C SER A 122 -2.00 -6.04 -16.89
N ALA A 123 -2.14 -7.21 -17.53
CA ALA A 123 -3.35 -7.54 -18.29
C ALA A 123 -4.60 -7.69 -17.39
N ARG A 124 -4.40 -8.14 -16.15
CA ARG A 124 -5.42 -8.36 -15.12
C ARG A 124 -5.02 -7.63 -13.83
N PRO A 125 -5.97 -7.18 -13.01
CA PRO A 125 -5.65 -6.45 -11.78
C PRO A 125 -4.71 -7.25 -10.89
N LYS A 126 -3.58 -6.66 -10.49
CA LYS A 126 -2.51 -7.37 -9.79
C LYS A 126 -2.16 -6.75 -8.44
N TRP A 127 -2.39 -5.45 -8.28
CA TRP A 127 -1.95 -4.70 -7.11
C TRP A 127 -3.09 -3.90 -6.50
N ILE A 128 -3.18 -3.87 -5.17
CA ILE A 128 -3.96 -2.86 -4.46
C ILE A 128 -3.00 -1.70 -4.15
N PRO A 129 -3.13 -0.51 -4.79
CA PRO A 129 -2.16 0.56 -4.56
C PRO A 129 -2.33 1.18 -3.17
N CYS A 130 -1.23 1.44 -2.49
CA CYS A 130 -1.16 1.89 -1.08
C CYS A 130 -1.22 3.41 -0.92
N TYR A 131 -1.57 4.13 -1.98
CA TYR A 131 -1.68 5.58 -2.01
C TYR A 131 -3.08 5.98 -2.46
N GLU A 132 -3.49 7.20 -2.16
CA GLU A 132 -4.76 7.76 -2.65
C GLU A 132 -4.58 8.32 -4.06
N HIS A 133 -3.58 9.19 -4.21
CA HIS A 133 -3.32 9.93 -5.43
C HIS A 133 -1.81 10.10 -5.63
N ARG A 134 -1.34 9.95 -6.87
CA ARG A 134 0.02 10.26 -7.29
C ARG A 134 0.04 10.98 -8.63
N GLU A 135 0.90 11.99 -8.72
CA GLU A 135 1.11 12.78 -9.92
C GLU A 135 2.62 12.88 -10.22
N PHE A 136 3.04 12.41 -11.38
CA PHE A 136 4.40 12.56 -11.89
C PHE A 136 4.39 13.64 -12.98
N LYS A 137 4.52 14.91 -12.56
CA LYS A 137 4.44 16.09 -13.43
C LYS A 137 5.39 16.05 -14.62
N SER A 138 6.62 15.57 -14.41
CA SER A 138 7.63 15.42 -15.47
C SER A 138 7.22 14.43 -16.57
N GLN A 139 6.31 13.50 -16.26
CA GLN A 139 5.83 12.47 -17.17
C GLN A 139 4.39 12.72 -17.64
N GLY A 140 3.71 13.75 -17.11
CA GLY A 140 2.30 14.02 -17.40
C GLY A 140 1.37 12.88 -16.98
N LYS A 141 1.72 12.13 -15.93
CA LYS A 141 0.93 10.99 -15.44
C LYS A 141 0.32 11.28 -14.09
N GLU A 142 -0.93 10.85 -13.93
CA GLU A 142 -1.70 10.97 -12.70
C GLU A 142 -2.42 9.65 -12.45
N HIS A 143 -2.50 9.24 -11.19
CA HIS A 143 -3.25 8.06 -10.77
C HIS A 143 -3.98 8.30 -9.46
N ILE A 144 -5.30 8.19 -9.50
CA ILE A 144 -6.18 8.18 -8.34
C ILE A 144 -6.67 6.74 -8.15
N THR A 145 -6.53 6.21 -6.96
CA THR A 145 -6.92 4.81 -6.71
C THR A 145 -8.43 4.62 -6.70
N LYS A 146 -8.85 3.44 -7.15
CA LYS A 146 -10.24 3.01 -7.13
C LYS A 146 -10.81 2.96 -5.72
N TRP A 147 -10.04 2.43 -4.75
CA TRP A 147 -10.53 2.33 -3.36
C TRP A 147 -10.78 3.71 -2.76
N SER A 148 -9.92 4.70 -3.03
CA SER A 148 -10.04 6.01 -2.42
C SER A 148 -11.21 6.80 -2.99
N SER A 149 -11.45 6.67 -4.30
CA SER A 149 -12.57 7.32 -4.98
C SER A 149 -13.91 6.62 -4.75
N THR A 150 -13.94 5.30 -4.55
CA THR A 150 -15.20 4.55 -4.46
C THR A 150 -15.70 4.39 -3.02
N ILE A 151 -14.81 4.03 -2.09
CA ILE A 151 -15.20 3.78 -0.69
C ILE A 151 -15.50 5.10 0.03
N PHE A 152 -14.72 6.13 -0.28
CA PHE A 152 -14.80 7.45 0.38
C PHE A 152 -15.42 8.54 -0.48
N ASP A 153 -16.25 8.16 -1.46
CA ASP A 153 -16.93 9.12 -2.32
C ASP A 153 -17.77 10.10 -1.50
N GLY A 154 -17.40 11.38 -1.54
CA GLY A 154 -18.06 12.45 -0.78
C GLY A 154 -17.94 12.38 0.75
N VAL A 155 -17.19 11.44 1.31
CA VAL A 155 -17.09 11.21 2.76
C VAL A 155 -15.66 11.23 3.29
N LEU A 156 -15.49 11.64 4.54
CA LEU A 156 -14.16 11.72 5.20
C LEU A 156 -13.74 10.40 5.85
N PHE A 157 -14.72 9.61 6.28
CA PHE A 157 -14.52 8.32 6.92
C PHE A 157 -15.69 7.40 6.60
N VAL A 158 -15.50 6.10 6.80
CA VAL A 158 -16.54 5.08 6.77
C VAL A 158 -16.48 4.26 8.06
N THR A 159 -17.64 3.84 8.52
CA THR A 159 -17.79 2.82 9.57
C THR A 159 -17.62 1.41 8.99
N LYS A 160 -17.57 0.40 9.85
CA LYS A 160 -17.44 -1.01 9.43
C LYS A 160 -18.57 -1.43 8.49
N ASP A 161 -19.82 -1.14 8.86
CA ASP A 161 -20.99 -1.53 8.07
C ASP A 161 -21.01 -0.83 6.71
N GLU A 162 -20.68 0.47 6.68
CA GLU A 162 -20.56 1.23 5.43
C GLU A 162 -19.44 0.68 4.55
N PHE A 163 -18.30 0.29 5.13
CA PHE A 163 -17.20 -0.33 4.38
C PHE A 163 -17.60 -1.66 3.76
N VAL A 164 -18.28 -2.54 4.52
CA VAL A 164 -18.77 -3.83 4.02
C VAL A 164 -19.74 -3.60 2.86
N GLU A 165 -20.68 -2.67 3.00
CA GLU A 165 -21.64 -2.36 1.94
C GLU A 165 -20.95 -1.79 0.69
N LYS A 166 -19.99 -0.86 0.86
CA LYS A 166 -19.19 -0.35 -0.26
C LYS A 166 -18.43 -1.47 -0.96
N MET A 167 -17.82 -2.39 -0.21
CA MET A 167 -17.13 -3.55 -0.78
C MET A 167 -18.08 -4.44 -1.58
N ARG A 168 -19.33 -4.62 -1.17
CA ARG A 168 -20.34 -5.38 -1.93
C ARG A 168 -20.71 -4.69 -3.26
N GLN A 169 -20.77 -3.36 -3.26
CA GLN A 169 -21.17 -2.55 -4.42
C GLN A 169 -20.07 -2.35 -5.45
N MET A 170 -18.79 -2.41 -5.06
CA MET A 170 -17.67 -2.28 -6.00
C MET A 170 -17.77 -3.32 -7.11
N GLU A 171 -17.16 -3.08 -8.27
CA GLU A 171 -17.07 -4.09 -9.34
C GLU A 171 -15.96 -5.10 -9.02
N PHE A 172 -16.24 -6.40 -9.20
CA PHE A 172 -15.22 -7.43 -9.12
C PHE A 172 -14.61 -7.65 -10.50
N VAL A 173 -13.29 -7.55 -10.57
CA VAL A 173 -12.55 -7.92 -11.76
C VAL A 173 -11.61 -9.08 -11.39
N PRO A 174 -11.65 -10.22 -12.11
CA PRO A 174 -10.82 -11.37 -11.80
C PRO A 174 -9.33 -11.00 -11.71
N PRO A 175 -8.71 -11.07 -10.52
CA PRO A 175 -7.35 -10.58 -10.31
C PRO A 175 -6.28 -11.56 -10.78
N LEU A 176 -5.04 -11.11 -10.85
CA LEU A 176 -3.86 -11.94 -11.00
C LEU A 176 -3.38 -12.37 -9.61
N GLY A 177 -3.49 -13.66 -9.32
CA GLY A 177 -3.20 -14.24 -8.01
C GLY A 177 -4.46 -14.81 -7.34
N GLY A 178 -4.26 -15.64 -6.32
CA GLY A 178 -5.31 -16.32 -5.59
C GLY A 178 -6.05 -17.41 -6.37
N PRO A 179 -7.03 -18.06 -5.73
CA PRO A 179 -7.92 -19.00 -6.41
C PRO A 179 -8.64 -18.31 -7.57
N TYR A 180 -8.73 -19.00 -8.71
CA TYR A 180 -9.48 -18.46 -9.84
C TYR A 180 -10.98 -18.42 -9.53
N LEU A 181 -11.59 -17.24 -9.64
CA LEU A 181 -13.03 -17.05 -9.59
C LEU A 181 -13.52 -16.30 -10.83
N ALA A 182 -14.58 -16.82 -11.44
CA ALA A 182 -15.29 -16.15 -12.51
C ALA A 182 -16.14 -14.99 -11.96
N ALA A 183 -16.40 -13.98 -12.78
CA ALA A 183 -17.22 -12.83 -12.39
C ALA A 183 -18.65 -13.22 -11.96
N SER A 184 -19.20 -14.30 -12.52
CA SER A 184 -20.52 -14.83 -12.13
C SER A 184 -20.58 -15.37 -10.70
N ALA A 185 -19.44 -15.72 -10.10
CA ALA A 185 -19.33 -16.24 -8.73
C ALA A 185 -18.75 -15.19 -7.77
N ALA A 186 -18.78 -13.91 -8.15
CA ALA A 186 -18.10 -12.83 -7.43
C ALA A 186 -18.94 -12.18 -6.31
N ALA A 187 -20.20 -12.60 -6.14
CA ALA A 187 -21.04 -12.10 -5.06
C ALA A 187 -20.38 -12.40 -3.71
N ILE A 188 -20.32 -11.40 -2.83
CA ILE A 188 -19.85 -11.59 -1.45
C ILE A 188 -20.96 -12.33 -0.73
N GLU A 189 -20.69 -13.57 -0.32
CA GLU A 189 -21.65 -14.42 0.39
C GLU A 189 -21.42 -14.32 1.90
N ASP A 190 -20.17 -14.08 2.29
CA ASP A 190 -19.75 -13.95 3.67
C ASP A 190 -19.14 -12.56 3.92
N GLU A 191 -19.85 -11.78 4.73
CA GLU A 191 -19.44 -10.42 5.10
C GLU A 191 -18.29 -10.42 6.11
N THR A 192 -18.01 -11.55 6.78
CA THR A 192 -16.95 -11.63 7.79
C THR A 192 -15.58 -11.33 7.22
N ALA A 193 -15.30 -11.71 5.96
CA ALA A 193 -14.05 -11.39 5.30
C ALA A 193 -13.86 -9.87 5.10
N ALA A 194 -14.93 -9.17 4.72
CA ALA A 194 -14.91 -7.72 4.53
C ALA A 194 -14.81 -6.99 5.88
N ALA A 195 -15.52 -7.47 6.90
CA ALA A 195 -15.43 -6.96 8.26
C ALA A 195 -14.02 -7.15 8.86
N ALA A 196 -13.41 -8.33 8.67
CA ALA A 196 -12.05 -8.60 9.11
C ALA A 196 -11.02 -7.71 8.40
N LEU A 197 -11.20 -7.48 7.09
CA LEU A 197 -10.37 -6.53 6.36
C LEU A 197 -10.51 -5.10 6.92
N PHE A 198 -11.73 -4.69 7.27
CA PHE A 198 -11.93 -3.41 7.94
C PHE A 198 -11.16 -3.35 9.26
N ASP A 199 -11.24 -4.38 10.09
CA ASP A 199 -10.55 -4.42 11.38
C ASP A 199 -9.04 -4.35 11.24
N ILE A 200 -8.47 -5.01 10.23
CA ILE A 200 -7.03 -4.88 9.90
C ILE A 200 -6.67 -3.45 9.50
N LEU A 201 -7.48 -2.82 8.63
CA LEU A 201 -7.20 -1.49 8.09
C LEU A 201 -7.50 -0.36 9.08
N ALA A 202 -8.49 -0.54 9.95
CA ALA A 202 -8.88 0.44 10.96
C ALA A 202 -8.04 0.30 12.24
N GLY A 203 -7.56 -0.91 12.53
CA GLY A 203 -6.96 -1.28 13.81
C GLY A 203 -8.00 -1.16 14.93
N GLU A 204 -7.63 -0.57 16.06
CA GLU A 204 -8.51 -0.33 17.21
C GLU A 204 -9.54 0.80 17.00
N LYS A 205 -9.76 1.28 15.78
CA LYS A 205 -10.63 2.43 15.50
C LYS A 205 -11.97 1.99 14.93
N GLU A 206 -13.03 2.64 15.39
CA GLU A 206 -14.40 2.42 14.88
C GLU A 206 -14.61 2.97 13.46
N LYS A 207 -13.73 3.88 13.01
CA LYS A 207 -13.84 4.58 11.73
C LYS A 207 -12.55 4.44 10.94
N LEU A 208 -12.71 4.11 9.66
CA LEU A 208 -11.61 4.09 8.70
C LEU A 208 -11.61 5.40 7.91
N THR A 209 -10.44 6.04 7.77
CA THR A 209 -10.24 7.23 6.93
C THR A 209 -9.37 6.89 5.74
N ARG A 210 -9.42 7.71 4.66
CA ARG A 210 -8.54 7.54 3.49
C ARG A 210 -7.07 7.44 3.87
N HIS A 211 -6.61 8.39 4.69
CA HIS A 211 -5.22 8.42 5.15
C HIS A 211 -4.83 7.15 5.92
N ARG A 212 -5.70 6.67 6.82
CA ARG A 212 -5.43 5.45 7.59
C ARG A 212 -5.39 4.22 6.68
N MET A 213 -6.36 4.08 5.77
CA MET A 213 -6.38 2.96 4.83
C MET A 213 -5.10 2.88 4.00
N GLY A 214 -4.64 4.01 3.43
CA GLY A 214 -3.36 4.06 2.72
C GLY A 214 -2.17 3.71 3.60
N LYS A 215 -2.12 4.23 4.83
CA LYS A 215 -1.05 3.94 5.80
C LYS A 215 -0.98 2.46 6.18
N GLU A 216 -2.11 1.84 6.54
CA GLU A 216 -2.11 0.43 6.94
C GLU A 216 -1.87 -0.49 5.73
N MET A 217 -2.36 -0.13 4.55
CA MET A 217 -2.00 -0.83 3.30
C MET A 217 -0.49 -0.78 3.04
N LYS A 218 0.13 0.38 3.25
CA LYS A 218 1.58 0.56 3.13
C LYS A 218 2.34 -0.32 4.14
N ALA A 219 1.81 -0.50 5.35
CA ALA A 219 2.38 -1.40 6.34
C ALA A 219 2.28 -2.87 5.90
N ILE A 220 1.11 -3.30 5.40
CA ILE A 220 0.90 -4.65 4.83
C ILE A 220 1.86 -4.92 3.65
N ALA A 221 2.11 -3.90 2.82
CA ALA A 221 3.01 -3.98 1.68
C ALA A 221 4.50 -3.88 2.08
N ASN A 222 4.86 -3.88 3.36
CA ASN A 222 6.24 -3.68 3.84
C ASN A 222 6.91 -2.42 3.27
N GLY A 223 6.14 -1.34 3.09
CA GLY A 223 6.62 -0.10 2.50
C GLY A 223 6.61 -0.07 0.97
N GLU A 224 6.22 -1.14 0.28
CA GLU A 224 6.01 -1.11 -1.17
C GLU A 224 4.75 -0.31 -1.56
N GLU A 225 4.61 0.04 -2.84
CA GLU A 225 3.49 0.88 -3.29
C GLU A 225 2.22 0.10 -3.58
N GLY A 226 2.29 -1.24 -3.66
CA GLY A 226 1.15 -2.07 -4.03
C GLY A 226 1.16 -3.40 -3.30
N ILE A 227 0.02 -3.75 -2.71
CA ILE A 227 -0.19 -5.05 -2.09
C ILE A 227 -0.44 -6.08 -3.19
N THR A 228 0.35 -7.15 -3.21
CA THR A 228 0.11 -8.33 -4.05
C THR A 228 -0.84 -9.31 -3.36
N TRP A 229 -1.39 -10.28 -4.12
CA TRP A 229 -2.23 -11.32 -3.53
C TRP A 229 -1.57 -12.01 -2.32
N ALA A 230 -0.27 -12.36 -2.42
CA ALA A 230 0.43 -13.06 -1.36
C ALA A 230 0.51 -12.24 -0.06
N MET A 231 0.74 -10.92 -0.16
CA MET A 231 0.73 -10.01 0.98
C MET A 231 -0.68 -9.87 1.57
N PHE A 232 -1.70 -9.73 0.70
CA PHE A 232 -3.09 -9.59 1.10
C PHE A 232 -3.62 -10.84 1.82
N SER A 233 -3.37 -12.03 1.25
CA SER A 233 -3.80 -13.29 1.85
C SER A 233 -3.11 -13.54 3.18
N ALA A 234 -1.81 -13.24 3.28
CA ALA A 234 -1.07 -13.34 4.53
C ALA A 234 -1.62 -12.39 5.61
N ALA A 235 -1.99 -11.16 5.25
CA ALA A 235 -2.59 -10.19 6.17
C ALA A 235 -3.95 -10.67 6.71
N LEU A 236 -4.71 -11.40 5.90
CA LEU A 236 -5.98 -12.03 6.30
C LEU A 236 -5.81 -13.38 7.02
N GLY A 237 -4.58 -13.81 7.30
CA GLY A 237 -4.32 -15.08 7.98
C GLY A 237 -4.56 -16.33 7.11
N ILE A 238 -4.64 -16.16 5.80
CA ILE A 238 -4.91 -17.22 4.83
C ILE A 238 -3.58 -17.88 4.44
N LYS A 239 -3.50 -19.20 4.67
CA LYS A 239 -2.33 -20.02 4.35
C LYS A 239 -2.51 -20.79 3.05
#